data_AF-F8DDR9-F1
#
_entry.id   AF-F8DDR9-F1
#
_cell.length_a   1.000
_cell.length_b   1.000
_cell.length_c   1.000
_cell.angle_alpha   90.00
_cell.angle_beta   90.00
_cell.angle_gamma   90.00
#
_symmetry.space_group_name_H-M   'P 1'
#
loop_
_entity.id
_entity.type
_entity.pdbx_description
1 polymer ?
#
loop_
_entity_poly.entity_id
_entity_poly.type
_entity_poly.pdbx_seq_one_letter_code
_entity_poly.pdbx_strand_id
1 'polypeptide(L)' 'MSEDSAKLDIMQHPQDDLLIVYAHSLLAQEYKGSEKEEWALYLASKIADQHGLTISEAIRQLN' A
#
# COMPACT_ATOMS: atom_id res chain seq x y z
N MET A 1 -6.12 -4.89 -31.40
CA MET A 1 -6.75 -4.87 -30.06
C MET A 1 -6.18 -6.05 -29.30
N SER A 2 -5.19 -5.79 -28.45
CA SER A 2 -4.69 -6.73 -27.44
C SER A 2 -4.75 -5.98 -26.11
N GLU A 3 -5.48 -6.56 -25.17
CA GLU A 3 -6.03 -5.95 -23.95
C GLU A 3 -5.00 -5.83 -22.81
N ASP A 4 -3.74 -5.48 -23.11
CA ASP A 4 -2.63 -5.53 -22.14
C ASP A 4 -1.97 -4.18 -21.83
N SER A 5 -2.68 -3.05 -22.03
CA SER A 5 -2.14 -1.70 -21.73
C SER A 5 -2.83 -0.96 -20.60
N ALA A 6 -3.73 -1.60 -19.86
CA ALA A 6 -4.32 -1.04 -18.64
C ALA A 6 -3.70 -1.67 -17.37
N LYS A 7 -2.41 -2.03 -17.42
CA LYS A 7 -1.65 -2.23 -16.19
C LYS A 7 -1.55 -0.85 -15.57
N LEU A 8 -2.54 -0.57 -14.70
CA LEU A 8 -2.72 0.67 -13.98
C LEU A 8 -1.35 1.28 -13.70
N ASP A 9 -1.04 2.35 -14.42
CA ASP A 9 0.15 3.18 -14.25
C ASP A 9 0.02 4.01 -12.95
N ILE A 10 -0.66 3.42 -11.97
CA ILE A 10 -0.88 3.94 -10.64
C ILE A 10 0.45 3.72 -9.95
N MET A 11 1.23 4.80 -9.94
CA MET A 11 2.38 5.04 -9.08
C MET A 11 3.70 4.49 -9.61
N GLN A 12 4.17 5.10 -10.70
CA GLN A 12 5.53 4.96 -11.23
C GLN A 12 6.63 5.54 -10.30
N HIS A 13 6.31 5.95 -9.06
CA HIS A 13 7.27 6.51 -8.13
C HIS A 13 7.26 5.74 -6.81
N PRO A 14 8.29 4.92 -6.51
CA PRO A 14 8.35 4.09 -5.30
C PRO A 14 8.06 4.87 -4.01
N GLN A 15 8.47 6.14 -3.94
CA GLN A 15 8.24 6.96 -2.74
C GLN A 15 6.77 7.28 -2.47
N ASP A 16 5.96 7.44 -3.53
CA ASP A 16 4.52 7.69 -3.38
C ASP A 16 3.82 6.44 -2.84
N ASP A 17 4.23 5.26 -3.31
CA ASP A 17 3.72 3.98 -2.83
C ASP A 17 4.02 3.78 -1.35
N LEU A 18 5.25 4.09 -0.92
CA LEU A 18 5.61 4.05 0.49
C LEU A 18 4.75 4.99 1.34
N LEU A 19 4.43 6.19 0.84
CA LEU A 19 3.54 7.14 1.51
C LEU A 19 2.11 6.60 1.61
N ILE A 20 1.59 5.93 0.58
CA ILE A 20 0.27 5.31 0.62
C ILE A 20 0.22 4.14 1.60
N VAL A 21 1.25 3.29 1.64
CA VAL A 21 1.37 2.22 2.65
C VAL A 21 1.32 2.80 4.07
N TYR A 22 2.02 3.91 4.31
CA TYR A 22 2.00 4.59 5.60
C TYR A 22 0.61 5.17 5.92
N ALA A 23 -0.04 5.85 4.98
CA ALA A 23 -1.38 6.40 5.17
C ALA A 23 -2.41 5.32 5.52
N HIS A 24 -2.39 4.18 4.82
CA HIS A 24 -3.29 3.06 5.14
C HIS A 24 -2.98 2.41 6.49
N SER A 25 -1.71 2.39 6.89
CA SER A 25 -1.32 1.88 8.22
C SER A 25 -1.86 2.77 9.34
N LEU A 26 -1.86 4.09 9.17
CA LEU A 26 -2.50 5.03 10.09
C LEU A 26 -4.02 4.83 10.12
N LEU A 27 -4.64 4.65 8.96
CA LEU A 27 -6.08 4.39 8.86
C LEU A 27 -6.47 3.09 9.57
N ALA A 28 -5.69 2.03 9.39
CA ALA A 28 -5.89 0.76 10.08
C ALA A 28 -5.85 0.93 11.61
N GLN A 29 -4.91 1.73 12.10
CA GLN A 29 -4.79 2.04 13.52
C GLN A 29 -5.99 2.82 14.05
N GLU A 30 -6.54 3.77 13.28
CA GLU A 30 -7.75 4.53 13.65
C GLU A 30 -8.97 3.63 13.78
N TYR A 31 -9.09 2.63 12.89
CA TYR A 31 -10.24 1.72 12.81
C TYR A 31 -10.01 0.37 13.50
N LYS A 32 -9.08 0.29 14.45
CA LYS A 32 -8.68 -0.94 15.12
C LYS A 32 -9.86 -1.76 15.68
N GLY A 33 -9.87 -3.06 15.39
CA GLY A 33 -10.91 -4.01 15.76
C GLY A 33 -12.12 -4.03 14.84
N SER A 34 -12.06 -3.37 13.68
CA SER A 34 -13.15 -3.32 12.71
C SER A 34 -12.75 -3.86 11.34
N GLU A 35 -13.74 -4.18 10.51
CA GLU A 35 -13.52 -4.59 9.12
C GLU A 35 -12.68 -3.56 8.33
N LYS A 36 -12.80 -2.27 8.65
CA LYS A 36 -12.00 -1.22 8.00
C LYS A 36 -10.50 -1.33 8.31
N GLU A 37 -10.12 -1.85 9.48
CA GLU A 37 -8.72 -2.15 9.78
C GLU A 37 -8.20 -3.22 8.82
N GLU A 38 -8.92 -4.33 8.68
CA GLU A 38 -8.51 -5.45 7.82
C GLU A 38 -8.38 -5.00 6.36
N TRP A 39 -9.34 -4.21 5.88
CA TRP A 39 -9.29 -3.65 4.52
C TRP A 39 -8.11 -2.69 4.32
N ALA A 40 -7.85 -1.80 5.28
CA ALA A 40 -6.73 -0.88 5.20
C ALA A 40 -5.38 -1.62 5.21
N LEU A 41 -5.22 -2.62 6.08
CA LEU A 41 -4.02 -3.46 6.12
C LEU A 41 -3.85 -4.30 4.85
N TYR A 42 -4.94 -4.81 4.28
CA TYR A 42 -4.92 -5.54 3.02
C TYR A 42 -4.45 -4.66 1.85
N LEU A 43 -4.93 -3.41 1.76
CA LEU A 43 -4.47 -2.48 0.73
C LEU A 43 -3.00 -2.09 0.93
N ALA A 44 -2.60 -1.81 2.17
CA ALA A 44 -1.21 -1.52 2.50
C ALA A 44 -0.28 -2.69 2.12
N SER A 45 -0.67 -3.93 2.39
CA SER A 45 0.15 -5.10 2.04
C SER A 45 0.27 -5.29 0.54
N LYS A 46 -0.82 -5.11 -0.23
CA LYS A 46 -0.78 -5.22 -1.69
C LYS A 46 0.18 -4.23 -2.34
N ILE A 47 0.27 -3.02 -1.82
CA ILE A 47 1.19 -2.00 -2.34
C ILE A 47 2.63 -2.30 -1.90
N ALA A 48 2.85 -2.67 -0.63
CA ALA A 48 4.18 -3.05 -0.15
C ALA A 48 4.75 -4.27 -0.90
N ASP A 49 3.92 -5.26 -1.21
CA ASP A 49 4.28 -6.46 -1.97
C ASP A 49 4.75 -6.13 -3.40
N GLN A 50 4.26 -5.04 -4.02
CA GLN A 50 4.74 -4.60 -5.34
C GLN A 50 6.21 -4.18 -5.33
N HIS A 51 6.71 -3.77 -4.16
CA HIS A 51 8.11 -3.41 -3.93
C HIS A 51 8.91 -4.54 -3.28
N GLY A 52 8.30 -5.71 -3.05
CA GLY A 52 8.94 -6.83 -2.36
C GLY A 52 9.18 -6.56 -0.87
N LEU A 53 8.35 -5.73 -0.24
CA LEU A 53 8.47 -5.31 1.15
C LEU A 53 7.26 -5.75 1.97
N THR A 54 7.49 -5.97 3.26
CA THR A 54 6.41 -5.93 4.25
C THR A 54 5.98 -4.49 4.53
N ILE A 55 4.78 -4.30 5.12
CA ILE A 55 4.28 -2.98 5.53
C ILE A 55 5.29 -2.26 6.44
N SER A 56 5.87 -2.96 7.42
CA SER A 56 6.83 -2.36 8.35
C SER A 56 8.14 -1.95 7.67
N GLU A 57 8.62 -2.75 6.71
CA GLU A 57 9.81 -2.41 5.93
C GLU A 57 9.57 -1.21 5.02
N ALA A 58 8.40 -1.13 4.37
CA ALA A 58 8.00 0.01 3.56
C ALA A 58 7.94 1.30 4.39
N ILE A 59 7.32 1.27 5.57
CA ILE A 59 7.28 2.44 6.47
C ILE A 59 8.70 2.86 6.91
N ARG A 60 9.59 1.90 7.17
CA ARG A 60 10.97 2.20 7.57
C ARG A 60 11.76 2.94 6.48
N GLN A 61 11.40 2.77 5.21
CA GLN A 61 12.07 3.45 4.09
C GLN A 61 11.63 4.91 3.90
N LEU A 62 10.63 5.40 4.65
CA LEU A 62 10.24 6.81 4.65
C LEU A 62 11.17 7.71 5.49
N ASN A 63 12.10 7.13 6.25
CA ASN A 63 13.06 7.84 7.09
C ASN A 63 14.40 8.08 6.40
#